data_AF-A0A5C8P1M2-F1
#
_entry.id   AF-A0A5C8P1M2-F1
#
_cell.length_a   1.000
_cell.length_b   1.000
_cell.length_c   1.000
_cell.angle_alpha   90.00
_cell.angle_beta   90.00
_cell.angle_gamma   90.00
#
_symmetry.space_group_name_H-M   'P 1'
#
loop_
_entity.id
_entity.type
_entity.pdbx_description
1 polymer ?
#
loop_
_entity_poly.entity_id
_entity_poly.type
_entity_poly.pdbx_seq_one_letter_code
_entity_poly.pdbx_strand_id
1 'polypeptide(L)'
;MTLASMQRLTARQQRFVDEYLIDLNATRAAIRAGYSARTADRIGPELLGKTCVSAAISAAKVARAENVRMDSERVLQRLVEMAEADLADLYDDQGDLLHPNQWPEVWRQGLVAGVETFMVPKGQDADGKVIYAEVRKVKLADRTKLIELIGKHVQVSAFREQVGLSDPQGGPVQVAVAVELPALKKALERVRARQKE
;
A
#
# COMPACT_ATOMS: atom_id res chain seq x y z
N MET A 1 -32.27 -24.87 -0.07
CA MET A 1 -31.78 -23.48 -0.21
C MET A 1 -31.64 -23.20 -1.71
N THR A 2 -32.41 -22.25 -2.21
CA THR A 2 -32.76 -22.07 -3.62
C THR A 2 -31.57 -21.60 -4.44
N LEU A 3 -31.27 -22.32 -5.53
CA LEU A 3 -30.31 -21.94 -6.57
C LEU A 3 -30.82 -20.67 -7.27
N ALA A 4 -30.44 -19.50 -6.75
CA ALA A 4 -30.68 -18.24 -7.44
C ALA A 4 -29.82 -18.24 -8.72
N SER A 5 -30.50 -18.36 -9.87
CA SER A 5 -29.95 -18.28 -11.21
C SER A 5 -28.88 -17.19 -11.32
N MET A 6 -27.63 -17.58 -11.62
CA MET A 6 -26.61 -16.67 -12.15
C MET A 6 -27.10 -16.17 -13.51
N GLN A 7 -27.99 -15.17 -13.52
CA GLN A 7 -28.41 -14.51 -14.75
C GLN A 7 -27.16 -13.86 -15.36
N ARG A 8 -26.73 -14.39 -16.51
CA ARG A 8 -25.68 -13.77 -17.33
C ARG A 8 -26.05 -12.32 -17.60
N LEU A 9 -25.12 -11.42 -17.33
CA LEU A 9 -25.27 -10.01 -17.67
C LEU A 9 -25.46 -9.86 -19.18
N THR A 10 -26.36 -8.96 -19.58
CA THR A 10 -26.41 -8.52 -20.97
C THR A 10 -25.16 -7.69 -21.29
N ALA A 11 -24.80 -7.58 -22.58
CA ALA A 11 -23.64 -6.80 -23.01
C ALA A 11 -23.66 -5.34 -22.51
N ARG A 12 -24.85 -4.71 -22.46
CA ARG A 12 -25.02 -3.34 -21.95
C ARG A 12 -24.90 -3.26 -20.43
N GLN A 13 -25.32 -4.29 -19.69
CA GLN A 13 -25.11 -4.36 -18.24
C GLN A 13 -23.64 -4.59 -17.91
N GLN A 14 -22.94 -5.46 -18.66
CA GLN A 14 -21.50 -5.66 -18.48
C GLN A 14 -20.75 -4.34 -18.71
N ARG A 15 -21.05 -3.64 -19.80
CA ARG A 15 -20.43 -2.34 -20.08
C ARG A 15 -20.75 -1.29 -19.01
N PHE A 16 -21.94 -1.33 -18.42
CA PHE A 16 -22.28 -0.49 -17.27
C PHE A 16 -21.42 -0.80 -16.05
N VAL A 17 -21.20 -2.09 -15.72
CA VAL A 17 -20.31 -2.50 -14.63
C VAL A 17 -18.90 -1.97 -14.86
N ASP A 18 -18.36 -2.15 -16.07
CA ASP A 18 -17.00 -1.73 -16.42
C ASP A 18 -16.83 -0.21 -16.27
N GLU A 19 -17.77 0.58 -16.78
CA GLU A 19 -17.76 2.04 -16.71
C GLU A 19 -18.00 2.57 -15.28
N TYR A 20 -18.90 1.93 -14.53
CA TYR A 20 -19.19 2.33 -13.15
C TYR A 20 -17.95 2.17 -12.25
N LEU A 21 -17.13 1.15 -12.50
CA LEU A 21 -15.90 0.93 -11.74
C LEU A 21 -14.79 1.93 -12.07
N ILE A 22 -14.96 2.84 -13.03
CA ILE A 22 -13.97 3.88 -13.33
C ILE A 22 -14.12 5.06 -12.36
N ASP A 23 -15.33 5.58 -12.18
CA ASP A 23 -15.58 6.83 -11.45
C ASP A 23 -16.70 6.73 -10.39
N LEU A 24 -17.26 5.52 -10.19
CA LEU A 24 -18.37 5.23 -9.27
C LEU A 24 -19.60 6.11 -9.49
N ASN A 25 -19.76 6.65 -10.70
CA ASN A 25 -20.89 7.49 -11.08
C ASN A 25 -21.90 6.71 -11.94
N ALA A 26 -23.03 6.33 -11.34
CA ALA A 26 -24.05 5.51 -12.00
C ALA A 26 -24.64 6.19 -13.25
N THR A 27 -24.91 7.49 -13.19
CA THR A 27 -25.49 8.24 -14.32
C THR A 27 -24.53 8.28 -15.51
N ARG A 28 -23.26 8.62 -15.27
CA ARG A 28 -22.24 8.66 -16.33
C ARG A 28 -21.95 7.26 -16.89
N ALA A 29 -21.90 6.26 -16.02
CA ALA A 29 -21.71 4.87 -16.43
C ALA A 29 -22.86 4.38 -17.33
N ALA A 30 -24.11 4.74 -17.02
CA ALA A 30 -25.27 4.41 -17.86
C ALA A 30 -25.14 5.06 -19.26
N ILE A 31 -24.75 6.33 -19.34
CA ILE A 31 -24.55 7.01 -20.63
C ILE A 31 -23.47 6.32 -21.47
N ARG A 32 -22.31 6.02 -20.87
CA ARG A 32 -21.18 5.38 -21.57
C ARG A 32 -21.45 3.93 -21.95
N ALA A 33 -22.27 3.23 -21.16
CA ALA A 33 -22.81 1.91 -21.50
C ALA A 33 -23.86 1.95 -22.62
N GLY A 34 -24.18 3.14 -23.13
CA GLY A 34 -25.02 3.38 -24.28
C GLY A 34 -26.50 3.55 -23.94
N TYR A 35 -26.90 3.70 -22.67
CA TYR A 35 -28.28 4.00 -22.30
C TYR A 35 -28.64 5.46 -22.65
N SER A 36 -29.94 5.74 -22.79
CA SER A 36 -30.43 7.09 -23.13
C SER A 36 -30.00 8.10 -22.07
N ALA A 37 -29.30 9.15 -22.51
CA ALA A 37 -28.83 10.23 -21.63
C ALA A 37 -29.98 10.95 -20.92
N ARG A 38 -31.16 11.06 -21.57
CA ARG A 38 -32.34 11.70 -20.99
C ARG A 38 -32.90 10.96 -19.77
N THR A 39 -32.59 9.67 -19.62
CA THR A 39 -33.11 8.81 -18.55
C THR A 39 -32.01 8.14 -17.74
N ALA A 40 -30.75 8.53 -17.94
CA ALA A 40 -29.59 7.89 -17.33
C ALA A 40 -29.56 8.07 -15.79
N ASP A 41 -30.11 9.19 -15.32
CA ASP A 41 -30.30 9.54 -13.91
C ASP A 41 -31.18 8.52 -13.17
N ARG A 42 -32.19 7.97 -13.85
CA ARG A 42 -33.07 6.93 -13.32
C ARG A 42 -32.53 5.52 -13.57
N ILE A 43 -31.97 5.28 -14.76
CA ILE A 43 -31.47 3.95 -15.17
C ILE A 43 -30.25 3.54 -14.34
N GLY A 44 -29.34 4.47 -14.03
CA GLY A 44 -28.12 4.17 -13.26
C GLY A 44 -28.41 3.53 -11.89
N PRO A 45 -29.19 4.20 -11.02
CA PRO A 45 -29.61 3.62 -9.73
C PRO A 45 -30.40 2.31 -9.88
N GLU A 46 -31.28 2.20 -10.88
CA GLU A 46 -32.03 0.98 -11.15
C GLU A 46 -31.09 -0.19 -11.47
N LEU A 47 -30.05 0.04 -12.29
CA LEU A 47 -29.04 -0.97 -12.62
C LEU A 47 -28.24 -1.40 -11.39
N LEU A 48 -27.87 -0.47 -10.50
CA LEU A 48 -27.19 -0.80 -9.24
C LEU A 48 -28.06 -1.65 -8.31
N GLY A 49 -29.39 -1.46 -8.35
CA GLY A 49 -30.35 -2.25 -7.58
C GLY A 49 -30.55 -3.68 -8.11
N LYS A 50 -30.13 -3.99 -9.34
CA LYS A 50 -30.25 -5.35 -9.91
C LYS A 50 -29.21 -6.26 -9.27
N THR A 51 -29.67 -7.36 -8.67
CA THR A 51 -28.82 -8.34 -7.97
C THR A 51 -27.68 -8.88 -8.83
N CYS A 52 -27.93 -9.14 -10.11
CA CYS A 52 -26.90 -9.60 -11.06
C CYS A 52 -25.81 -8.55 -11.30
N VAL A 53 -26.16 -7.27 -11.41
CA VAL A 53 -25.21 -6.16 -11.62
C VAL A 53 -24.44 -5.88 -10.33
N SER A 54 -25.11 -5.86 -9.19
CA SER A 54 -24.47 -5.65 -7.88
C SER A 54 -23.47 -6.77 -7.53
N ALA A 55 -23.84 -8.03 -7.80
CA ALA A 55 -22.95 -9.17 -7.65
C ALA A 55 -21.71 -9.05 -8.56
N ALA A 56 -21.91 -8.63 -9.81
CA ALA A 56 -20.82 -8.43 -10.77
C ALA A 56 -19.86 -7.30 -10.37
N ILE A 57 -20.41 -6.17 -9.87
CA ILE A 57 -19.60 -5.08 -9.32
C ILE A 57 -18.79 -5.57 -8.12
N SER A 58 -19.41 -6.34 -7.23
CA SER A 58 -18.73 -6.91 -6.06
C SER A 58 -17.60 -7.86 -6.46
N ALA A 59 -17.87 -8.79 -7.37
CA ALA A 59 -16.86 -9.71 -7.90
C ALA A 59 -15.73 -8.97 -8.62
N ALA A 60 -16.04 -7.98 -9.44
CA ALA A 60 -15.03 -7.18 -10.14
C ALA A 60 -14.21 -6.29 -9.18
N LYS A 61 -14.79 -5.82 -8.08
CA LYS A 61 -14.05 -5.13 -7.00
C LYS A 61 -13.09 -6.07 -6.29
N VAL A 62 -13.51 -7.30 -5.99
CA VAL A 62 -12.63 -8.34 -5.41
C VAL A 62 -11.52 -8.70 -6.38
N ALA A 63 -11.83 -8.96 -7.64
CA ALA A 63 -10.84 -9.26 -8.68
C ALA A 63 -9.87 -8.09 -8.92
N ARG A 64 -10.34 -6.83 -8.89
CA ARG A 64 -9.45 -5.66 -8.93
C ARG A 64 -8.61 -5.54 -7.67
N ALA A 65 -9.18 -5.77 -6.49
CA ALA A 65 -8.41 -5.77 -5.25
C ALA A 65 -7.32 -6.85 -5.28
N GLU A 66 -7.63 -8.03 -5.81
CA GLU A 66 -6.68 -9.13 -6.07
C GLU A 66 -5.57 -8.75 -7.05
N ASN A 67 -5.92 -8.10 -8.16
CA ASN A 67 -4.95 -7.61 -9.15
C ASN A 67 -4.14 -6.39 -8.66
N VAL A 68 -4.68 -5.61 -7.72
CA VAL A 68 -4.06 -4.43 -7.10
C VAL A 68 -3.41 -4.79 -5.75
N ARG A 69 -3.24 -6.07 -5.39
CA ARG A 69 -2.52 -6.51 -4.17
C ARG A 69 -1.02 -6.20 -4.23
N MET A 70 -0.64 -4.94 -4.30
CA MET A 70 0.29 -4.35 -3.35
C MET A 70 -0.54 -3.96 -2.12
N ASP A 71 -0.98 -4.96 -1.34
CA ASP A 71 -1.50 -4.64 -0.01
C ASP A 71 -0.33 -4.20 0.89
N SER A 72 -0.65 -3.54 2.01
CA SER A 72 0.37 -3.02 2.93
C SER A 72 1.29 -4.11 3.47
N GLU A 73 0.82 -5.35 3.60
CA GLU A 73 1.58 -6.51 4.06
C GLU A 73 2.57 -6.96 2.96
N ARG A 74 2.17 -6.98 1.69
CA ARG A 74 3.08 -7.25 0.56
C ARG A 74 4.14 -6.16 0.40
N VAL A 75 3.78 -4.89 0.62
CA VAL A 75 4.75 -3.78 0.62
C VAL A 75 5.74 -3.96 1.78
N LEU A 76 5.25 -4.28 2.97
CA LEU A 76 6.10 -4.56 4.13
C LEU A 76 7.03 -5.75 3.89
N GLN A 77 6.50 -6.86 3.39
CA GLN A 77 7.26 -8.06 3.05
C GLN A 77 8.39 -7.73 2.08
N ARG A 78 8.11 -6.94 1.05
CA ARG A 78 9.13 -6.51 0.09
C ARG A 78 10.20 -5.62 0.72
N LEU A 79 9.80 -4.71 1.62
CA LEU A 79 10.75 -3.86 2.36
C LEU A 79 11.66 -4.71 3.25
N VAL A 80 11.11 -5.71 3.95
CA VAL A 80 11.86 -6.63 4.81
C VAL A 80 12.83 -7.47 3.98
N GLU A 81 12.38 -8.09 2.88
CA GLU A 81 13.25 -8.83 1.95
C GLU A 81 14.43 -7.99 1.47
N MET A 82 14.19 -6.71 1.13
CA MET A 82 15.25 -5.80 0.72
C MET A 82 16.19 -5.44 1.89
N ALA A 83 15.67 -5.25 3.10
CA ALA A 83 16.47 -4.92 4.26
C ALA A 83 17.38 -6.07 4.71
N GLU A 84 16.90 -7.31 4.56
CA GLU A 84 17.60 -8.53 4.99
C GLU A 84 18.54 -9.12 3.93
N ALA A 85 18.45 -8.70 2.67
CA ALA A 85 19.28 -9.23 1.59
C ALA A 85 20.79 -9.12 1.87
N ASP A 86 21.51 -10.21 1.68
CA ASP A 86 22.94 -10.31 1.98
C ASP A 86 23.80 -9.94 0.76
N LEU A 87 24.73 -9.01 0.94
CA LEU A 87 25.62 -8.59 -0.14
C LEU A 87 26.43 -9.77 -0.71
N ALA A 88 26.67 -10.82 0.08
CA ALA A 88 27.31 -12.05 -0.37
C ALA A 88 26.57 -12.71 -1.55
N ASP A 89 25.26 -12.50 -1.70
CA ASP A 89 24.45 -13.00 -2.82
C ASP A 89 24.94 -12.55 -4.20
N LEU A 90 25.76 -11.49 -4.26
CA LEU A 90 26.28 -10.93 -5.51
C LEU A 90 27.64 -11.52 -5.91
N TYR A 91 28.24 -12.37 -5.09
CA TYR A 91 29.60 -12.89 -5.30
C TYR A 91 29.60 -14.41 -5.40
N ASP A 92 30.57 -14.95 -6.12
CA ASP A 92 30.86 -16.38 -6.12
C ASP A 92 31.81 -16.79 -4.97
N ASP A 93 32.12 -18.08 -4.88
CA ASP A 93 32.99 -18.64 -3.84
C ASP A 93 34.45 -18.12 -3.90
N GLN A 94 34.85 -17.51 -5.02
CA GLN A 94 36.17 -16.92 -5.20
C GLN A 94 36.19 -15.42 -4.84
N GLY A 95 35.02 -14.84 -4.52
CA GLY A 95 34.86 -13.42 -4.22
C GLY A 95 34.74 -12.55 -5.48
N ASP A 96 34.50 -13.14 -6.64
CA ASP A 96 34.25 -12.41 -7.88
C ASP A 96 32.77 -12.07 -8.02
N LEU A 97 32.47 -10.87 -8.55
CA LEU A 97 31.09 -10.42 -8.69
C LEU A 97 30.37 -11.23 -9.80
N LEU A 98 29.25 -11.84 -9.44
CA LEU A 98 28.38 -12.57 -10.35
C LEU A 98 27.85 -11.68 -11.47
N HIS A 99 27.53 -12.30 -12.61
CA HIS A 99 26.85 -11.59 -13.68
C HIS A 99 25.42 -11.19 -13.26
N PRO A 100 24.88 -10.02 -13.65
CA PRO A 100 23.57 -9.54 -13.21
C PRO A 100 22.40 -10.49 -13.40
N ASN A 101 22.45 -11.39 -14.39
CA ASN A 101 21.41 -12.42 -14.60
C ASN A 101 21.40 -13.53 -13.53
N GLN A 102 22.47 -13.68 -12.77
CA GLN A 102 22.62 -14.63 -11.68
C GLN A 102 22.23 -14.01 -10.32
N TRP A 103 22.07 -12.68 -10.25
CA TRP A 103 21.66 -12.03 -9.02
C TRP A 103 20.21 -12.40 -8.64
N PRO A 104 19.95 -12.67 -7.36
CA PRO A 104 18.59 -12.85 -6.88
C PRO A 104 17.69 -11.66 -7.23
N GLU A 105 16.40 -11.91 -7.37
CA GLU A 105 15.43 -10.91 -7.86
C GLU A 105 15.39 -9.65 -6.99
N VAL A 106 15.55 -9.77 -5.67
CA VAL A 106 15.58 -8.65 -4.72
C VAL A 106 16.67 -7.62 -5.08
N TRP A 107 17.81 -8.08 -5.59
CA TRP A 107 18.92 -7.24 -6.02
C TRP A 107 18.62 -6.52 -7.33
N ARG A 108 17.94 -7.21 -8.26
CA ARG A 108 17.58 -6.68 -9.58
C ARG A 108 16.42 -5.70 -9.56
N GLN A 109 15.59 -5.69 -8.52
CA GLN A 109 14.32 -4.97 -8.49
C GLN A 109 14.25 -3.81 -7.48
N GLY A 110 15.36 -3.42 -6.84
CA GLY A 110 15.32 -2.24 -5.97
C GLY A 110 16.58 -1.96 -5.16
N LEU A 111 17.39 -2.98 -4.86
CA LEU A 111 18.59 -2.78 -4.02
C LEU A 111 19.81 -2.27 -4.78
N VAL A 112 19.93 -2.55 -6.08
CA VAL A 112 21.01 -1.99 -6.90
C VAL A 112 20.53 -0.68 -7.52
N ALA A 113 21.11 0.43 -7.05
CA ALA A 113 20.83 1.77 -7.56
C ALA A 113 21.64 2.10 -8.83
N GLY A 114 22.74 1.38 -9.08
CA GLY A 114 23.52 1.52 -10.32
C GLY A 114 24.74 0.62 -10.36
N VAL A 115 25.21 0.34 -11.57
CA VAL A 115 26.45 -0.42 -11.82
C VAL A 115 27.31 0.41 -12.75
N GLU A 116 28.52 0.76 -12.30
CA GLU A 116 29.52 1.43 -13.12
C GLU A 116 30.59 0.41 -13.50
N THR A 117 30.92 0.31 -14.78
CA THR A 117 31.92 -0.63 -15.29
C THR A 117 33.12 0.14 -15.81
N PHE A 118 34.30 -0.26 -15.36
CA PHE A 118 35.57 0.36 -15.70
C PHE A 118 36.52 -0.71 -16.25
N MET A 119 37.35 -0.32 -17.20
CA MET A 119 38.46 -1.14 -17.67
C MET A 119 39.74 -0.59 -17.06
N VAL A 120 40.37 -1.35 -16.17
CA VAL A 120 41.64 -0.97 -15.53
C VAL A 120 42.79 -1.80 -16.12
N PRO A 121 43.92 -1.17 -16.48
CA PRO A 121 45.12 -1.89 -16.88
C PRO A 121 45.59 -2.81 -15.74
N LYS A 122 45.74 -4.11 -16.02
CA LYS A 122 46.20 -5.13 -15.07
C LYS A 122 47.59 -5.68 -15.41
N GLY A 123 48.11 -5.39 -16.60
CA GLY A 123 49.43 -5.80 -17.02
C GLY A 123 49.60 -5.69 -18.53
N GLN A 124 50.60 -6.40 -19.06
CA GLN A 124 50.80 -6.57 -20.50
C GLN A 124 50.88 -8.06 -20.82
N ASP A 125 50.43 -8.45 -22.01
CA ASP A 125 50.64 -9.80 -22.53
C ASP A 125 52.09 -10.00 -23.00
N ALA A 126 52.39 -11.21 -23.49
CA ALA A 126 53.72 -11.57 -23.95
C ALA A 126 54.22 -10.70 -25.14
N ASP A 127 53.30 -10.06 -25.86
CA ASP A 127 53.58 -9.18 -27.00
C ASP A 127 53.60 -7.68 -26.59
N GLY A 128 53.51 -7.38 -25.30
CA GLY A 128 53.57 -6.01 -24.75
C GLY A 128 52.25 -5.24 -24.85
N LYS A 129 51.14 -5.88 -25.25
CA LYS A 129 49.82 -5.24 -25.33
C LYS A 129 49.19 -5.21 -23.94
N VAL A 130 48.63 -4.05 -23.58
CA VAL A 130 48.00 -3.85 -22.26
C VAL A 130 46.78 -4.76 -22.10
N ILE A 131 46.79 -5.56 -21.04
CA ILE A 131 45.66 -6.37 -20.59
C ILE A 131 44.82 -5.51 -19.64
N TYR A 132 43.52 -5.41 -19.93
CA TYR A 132 42.56 -4.73 -19.07
C TYR A 132 41.76 -5.74 -18.25
N ALA A 133 41.53 -5.42 -16.99
CA ALA A 133 40.56 -6.09 -16.15
C ALA A 133 39.29 -5.24 -16.05
N GLU A 134 38.14 -5.90 -16.07
CA GLU A 134 36.85 -5.26 -15.85
C GLU A 134 36.63 -5.12 -14.34
N VAL A 135 36.43 -3.88 -13.87
CA VAL A 135 36.07 -3.58 -12.50
C VAL A 135 34.65 -3.01 -12.48
N ARG A 136 33.78 -3.63 -11.70
CA ARG A 136 32.40 -3.19 -11.52
C ARG A 136 32.21 -2.58 -10.14
N LYS A 137 31.67 -1.37 -10.10
CA LYS A 137 31.25 -0.70 -8.87
C LYS A 137 29.73 -0.75 -8.78
N VAL A 138 29.23 -1.48 -7.78
CA VAL A 138 27.80 -1.59 -7.49
C VAL A 138 27.42 -0.52 -6.47
N LYS A 139 26.46 0.34 -6.82
CA LYS A 139 25.84 1.31 -5.92
C LYS A 139 24.56 0.70 -5.35
N LEU A 140 24.42 0.73 -4.03
CA LEU A 140 23.24 0.19 -3.34
C LEU A 140 22.23 1.29 -3.02
N ALA A 141 20.96 0.90 -2.94
CA ALA A 141 19.91 1.73 -2.38
C ALA A 141 20.15 2.01 -0.90
N ASP A 142 19.60 3.12 -0.40
CA ASP A 142 19.69 3.49 1.01
C ASP A 142 18.87 2.54 1.88
N ARG A 143 19.55 1.56 2.47
CA ARG A 143 18.95 0.56 3.37
C ARG A 143 18.41 1.17 4.66
N THR A 144 18.96 2.30 5.11
CA THR A 144 18.47 3.01 6.30
C THR A 144 17.05 3.48 6.07
N LYS A 145 16.75 3.95 4.85
CA LYS A 145 15.41 4.39 4.48
C LYS A 145 14.40 3.24 4.50
N LEU A 146 14.81 2.03 4.10
CA LEU A 146 13.98 0.84 4.16
C LEU A 146 13.59 0.50 5.61
N ILE A 147 14.57 0.49 6.52
CA ILE A 147 14.35 0.21 7.95
C ILE A 147 13.45 1.28 8.58
N GLU A 148 13.62 2.55 8.24
CA GLU A 148 12.76 3.64 8.69
C GLU A 148 11.30 3.41 8.26
N LEU A 149 11.07 3.02 6.99
CA LEU A 149 9.73 2.75 6.46
C LEU A 149 9.08 1.54 7.12
N ILE A 150 9.84 0.47 7.37
CA ILE A 150 9.38 -0.70 8.14
C ILE A 150 9.00 -0.29 9.57
N GLY A 151 9.86 0.47 10.25
CA GLY A 151 9.64 0.93 11.62
C GLY A 151 8.40 1.82 11.77
N LYS A 152 8.14 2.67 10.77
CA LYS A 152 6.92 3.49 10.69
C LYS A 152 5.66 2.64 10.52
N HIS A 153 5.73 1.55 9.76
CA HIS A 153 4.60 0.65 9.55
C HIS A 153 4.23 -0.14 10.82
N VAL A 154 5.22 -0.68 11.54
CA VAL A 154 4.99 -1.48 12.77
C VAL A 154 4.86 -0.62 14.04
N GLN A 155 4.78 0.72 13.89
CA GLN A 155 4.61 1.71 14.95
C GLN A 155 5.66 1.62 16.08
N VAL A 156 6.93 1.34 15.76
CA VAL A 156 8.02 1.36 16.76
C VAL A 156 8.11 2.77 17.37
N SER A 157 8.04 2.86 18.71
CA SER A 157 8.06 4.14 19.43
C SER A 157 9.27 5.03 19.10
N ALA A 158 10.39 4.43 18.66
CA ALA A 158 11.60 5.16 18.27
C ALA A 158 11.45 6.01 16.99
N PHE A 159 10.44 5.76 16.15
CA PHE A 159 10.22 6.49 14.89
C PHE A 159 8.94 7.34 14.90
N ARG A 160 8.24 7.44 16.04
CA ARG A 160 7.10 8.36 16.18
C ARG A 160 7.63 9.78 16.37
N GLU A 161 7.20 10.71 15.52
CA GLU A 161 7.35 12.13 15.83
C GLU A 161 6.59 12.42 17.13
N GLN A 162 7.30 12.87 18.16
CA GLN A 162 6.65 13.37 19.35
C GLN A 162 6.00 14.71 19.01
N VAL A 163 4.70 14.68 18.73
CA VAL A 163 3.90 15.91 18.68
C VAL A 163 3.70 16.36 20.12
N GLY A 164 4.55 17.26 20.59
CA GLY A 164 4.33 17.99 21.84
C GLY A 164 3.07 18.84 21.70
N LEU A 165 1.98 18.42 22.32
CA LEU A 165 0.81 19.28 22.50
C LEU A 165 1.18 20.31 23.57
N SER A 166 1.60 21.49 23.11
CA SER A 166 1.79 22.68 23.93
C SER A 166 0.61 23.63 23.73
N ASP A 167 0.25 24.38 24.77
CA ASP A 167 -0.69 25.50 24.63
C ASP A 167 -0.08 26.61 23.74
N PRO A 168 -0.87 27.63 23.34
CA PRO A 168 -0.35 28.76 22.54
C PRO A 168 0.79 29.57 23.20
N GLN A 169 1.13 29.31 24.46
CA GLN A 169 2.20 29.94 25.23
C GLN A 169 3.37 28.98 25.50
N GLY A 170 3.35 27.76 24.96
CA GLY A 170 4.42 26.76 25.11
C GLY A 170 4.33 25.92 26.39
N GLY A 171 3.29 26.10 27.21
CA GLY A 171 3.04 25.34 28.44
C GLY A 171 2.39 23.97 28.19
N PRO A 172 2.43 23.05 29.17
CA PRO A 172 1.75 21.76 29.07
C PRO A 172 0.22 21.95 28.98
N VAL A 173 -0.43 21.28 28.02
CA VAL A 173 -1.89 21.36 27.84
C VAL A 173 -2.61 20.89 29.09
N GLN A 174 -3.27 21.83 29.78
CA GLN A 174 -4.15 21.52 30.90
C GLN A 174 -5.50 21.03 30.36
N VAL A 175 -5.76 19.73 30.47
CA VAL A 175 -7.08 19.17 30.20
C VAL A 175 -8.00 19.54 31.36
N ALA A 176 -8.71 20.65 31.25
CA ALA A 176 -9.77 20.99 32.19
C ALA A 176 -10.94 20.02 31.97
N VAL A 177 -10.98 18.93 32.74
CA VAL A 177 -12.18 18.10 32.85
C VAL A 177 -13.20 18.92 33.64
N ALA A 178 -14.03 19.69 32.95
CA ALA A 178 -15.19 20.35 33.55
C ALA A 178 -16.24 19.29 33.86
N VAL A 179 -16.06 18.56 34.96
CA VAL A 179 -17.16 17.85 35.60
C VAL A 179 -17.90 18.89 36.44
N GLU A 180 -19.13 19.24 36.07
CA GLU A 180 -20.03 19.98 36.96
C GLU A 180 -20.36 19.12 38.18
N LEU A 181 -19.46 19.16 39.17
CA LEU A 181 -19.56 18.49 40.46
C LEU A 181 -20.86 18.79 41.23
N PRO A 182 -21.50 19.97 41.13
CA PRO A 182 -22.76 20.24 41.84
C PRO A 182 -23.93 19.39 41.34
N ALA A 183 -24.03 19.17 40.02
CA ALA A 183 -25.10 18.36 39.42
C ALA A 183 -24.96 16.88 39.78
N LEU A 184 -23.73 16.37 39.78
CA LEU A 184 -23.41 14.99 40.13
C LEU A 184 -23.65 14.69 41.62
N LYS A 185 -23.32 15.62 42.53
CA LYS A 185 -23.63 15.49 43.96
C LYS A 185 -25.14 15.42 44.21
N LYS A 186 -25.92 16.30 43.57
CA LYS A 186 -27.38 16.33 43.72
C LYS A 186 -28.05 15.07 43.15
N ALA A 187 -27.51 14.52 42.07
CA ALA A 187 -27.96 13.24 41.51
C ALA A 187 -27.64 12.07 42.46
N LEU A 188 -26.44 12.05 43.06
CA LEU A 188 -26.03 11.00 43.99
C LEU A 188 -26.89 10.98 45.27
N GLU A 189 -27.25 12.15 45.81
CA GLU A 189 -28.13 12.25 46.97
C GLU A 189 -29.54 11.74 46.69
N ARG A 190 -30.09 12.03 45.50
CA ARG A 190 -31.40 11.51 45.07
C ARG A 190 -31.40 9.98 44.94
N VAL A 191 -30.31 9.39 44.45
CA VAL A 191 -30.16 7.94 44.33
C VAL A 191 -30.04 7.28 45.72
N ARG A 192 -29.27 7.89 46.64
CA ARG A 192 -29.14 7.39 48.02
C ARG A 192 -30.44 7.48 48.81
N ALA A 193 -31.27 8.50 48.57
CA ALA A 193 -32.57 8.64 49.20
C ALA A 193 -33.55 7.54 48.75
N ARG A 194 -33.54 7.17 47.46
CA ARG A 194 -34.39 6.09 46.90
C ARG A 194 -34.02 4.67 47.32
N GLN A 195 -32.80 4.47 47.83
CA GLN A 195 -32.33 3.16 48.29
C GLN A 195 -32.58 2.94 49.79
N LYS A 196 -33.18 3.91 50.48
CA LYS A 196 -33.51 3.85 51.92
C LYS A 196 -35.02 3.75 52.20
N GLU A 197 -35.85 3.70 51.17
CA GLU A 197 -37.27 3.29 51.23
C GLU A 197 -37.38 1.83 50.76
#